data_AF-A0A0V0R255-F1
#
_entry.id   AF-A0A0V0R255-F1
#
_cell.length_a   1.000
_cell.length_b   1.000
_cell.length_c   1.000
_cell.angle_alpha   90.00
_cell.angle_beta   90.00
_cell.angle_gamma   90.00
#
_symmetry.space_group_name_H-M   'P 1'
#
loop_
_entity.id
_entity.type
_entity.pdbx_description
1 polymer ?
#
loop_
_entity_poly.entity_id
_entity_poly.type
_entity_poly.pdbx_seq_one_letter_code
_entity_poly.pdbx_strand_id
1 'polypeptide(L)'
;MLTVGYGDINATNEIEALFIIFSMLISCAVFAYTLNFIGSIISDITNNKKQFQQEMIIINKFLERKGISRSLKFQIRKYLEFNRLTEKEISKDESKIFFQKLNSHLKEKVQQEINETLIKNSEKIFSQYPSEIQQSISNKFQDQYHQRDEIIFEEGELETNPSIYLIEQGSIQIFYESLKGKQTQVILKTLNKGEYFGQLEFYTEQPKIASAQACEFTQLKKISKQDFLNSILESEKGEINEKITFSPLK
;
A
#
# COMPACT_ATOMS: atom_id res chain seq x y z
N MET A 1 32.68 -32.95 -11.34
CA MET A 1 34.10 -32.95 -10.94
C MET A 1 34.51 -31.53 -10.57
N LEU A 2 35.27 -31.33 -9.48
CA LEU A 2 35.79 -30.01 -9.06
C LEU A 2 37.15 -29.68 -9.70
N THR A 3 37.56 -30.45 -10.72
CA THR A 3 38.82 -30.30 -11.47
C THR A 3 40.10 -30.22 -10.61
N VAL A 4 40.08 -30.76 -9.38
CA VAL A 4 41.23 -30.69 -8.46
C VAL A 4 42.35 -31.66 -8.88
N GLY A 5 41.99 -32.86 -9.32
CA GLY A 5 42.92 -33.78 -10.01
C GLY A 5 44.21 -34.09 -9.24
N TYR A 6 44.11 -34.65 -8.03
CA TYR A 6 45.28 -34.96 -7.20
C TYR A 6 46.28 -35.93 -7.85
N GLY A 7 45.84 -36.77 -8.80
CA GLY A 7 46.71 -37.67 -9.55
C GLY A 7 46.98 -39.02 -8.89
N ASP A 8 46.53 -39.22 -7.65
CA ASP A 8 46.68 -40.49 -6.92
C ASP A 8 45.92 -41.67 -7.56
N ILE A 9 44.84 -41.37 -8.30
CA ILE A 9 44.08 -42.34 -9.08
C ILE A 9 44.07 -41.86 -10.53
N ASN A 10 44.66 -42.64 -11.43
CA ASN A 10 44.78 -42.34 -12.85
C ASN A 10 44.40 -43.56 -13.70
N ALA A 11 44.11 -43.31 -14.98
CA ALA A 11 43.88 -44.38 -15.94
C ALA A 11 45.20 -45.14 -16.16
N THR A 12 45.18 -46.45 -15.96
CA THR A 12 46.31 -47.33 -16.31
C THR A 12 46.06 -48.09 -17.60
N ASN A 13 44.79 -48.31 -17.95
CA ASN A 13 44.37 -49.04 -19.14
C ASN A 13 43.66 -48.14 -20.16
N GLU A 14 43.69 -48.52 -21.45
CA GLU A 14 43.04 -47.75 -22.53
C GLU A 14 41.52 -47.60 -22.31
N ILE A 15 40.87 -48.62 -21.76
CA ILE A 15 39.43 -48.60 -21.44
C ILE A 15 39.13 -47.60 -20.31
N GLU A 16 39.98 -47.57 -19.28
CA GLU A 16 39.86 -46.61 -18.17
C GLU A 16 40.08 -45.18 -18.67
N ALA A 17 41.04 -44.97 -19.57
CA ALA A 17 41.30 -43.68 -20.19
C ALA A 17 40.09 -43.18 -21.00
N LEU A 18 39.48 -44.05 -21.80
CA LEU A 18 38.27 -43.73 -22.57
C LEU A 18 37.11 -43.34 -21.63
N PHE A 19 36.89 -44.11 -20.56
CA PHE A 19 35.87 -43.80 -19.56
C PHE A 19 36.12 -42.44 -18.87
N ILE A 20 37.37 -42.13 -18.51
CA ILE A 20 37.74 -40.86 -17.89
C ILE A 20 37.47 -39.70 -18.86
N ILE A 21 37.78 -39.82 -20.14
CA ILE A 21 37.51 -38.79 -21.15
C ILE A 21 36.00 -38.48 -21.21
N PHE A 22 35.14 -39.50 -21.32
CA PHE A 22 33.69 -39.31 -21.36
C PHE A 22 33.14 -38.73 -20.05
N SER A 23 33.58 -39.26 -18.90
CA SER A 23 33.12 -38.77 -17.59
C SER A 23 33.59 -37.33 -17.31
N MET A 24 34.76 -36.93 -17.82
CA MET A 24 35.24 -35.55 -17.76
C MET A 24 34.40 -34.61 -18.62
N LEU A 25 34.05 -35.02 -19.85
CA LEU A 25 33.18 -34.23 -20.73
C LEU A 25 31.81 -33.99 -20.09
N ILE A 26 31.18 -35.06 -19.57
CA ILE A 26 29.88 -34.96 -18.89
C ILE A 26 30.01 -34.09 -17.62
N SER A 27 31.06 -34.29 -16.84
CA SER A 27 31.30 -33.49 -15.63
C SER A 27 31.51 -32.01 -15.94
N CYS A 28 32.16 -31.68 -17.05
CA CYS A 28 32.37 -30.32 -17.51
C CYS A 28 31.03 -29.66 -17.87
N ALA A 29 30.18 -30.37 -18.62
CA ALA A 29 28.85 -29.87 -18.98
C ALA A 29 27.98 -29.60 -17.73
N VAL A 30 27.97 -30.52 -16.77
CA VAL A 30 27.24 -30.35 -15.50
C VAL A 30 27.78 -29.16 -14.72
N PHE A 31 29.11 -28.99 -14.64
CA PHE A 31 29.73 -27.86 -13.94
C PHE A 31 29.40 -26.51 -14.59
N ALA A 32 29.41 -26.43 -15.94
CA ALA A 32 29.03 -25.22 -16.65
C ALA A 32 27.56 -24.84 -16.37
N TYR A 33 26.66 -25.81 -16.35
CA TYR A 33 25.25 -25.61 -16.02
C TYR A 33 25.07 -25.10 -14.58
N THR A 34 25.74 -25.72 -13.60
CA THR A 34 25.61 -25.29 -12.19
C THR A 34 26.14 -23.88 -11.99
N LEU A 35 27.25 -23.51 -12.65
CA LEU A 35 27.79 -22.15 -12.59
C LEU A 35 26.79 -21.12 -13.17
N ASN A 36 26.16 -21.44 -14.30
CA ASN A 36 25.16 -20.58 -14.93
C ASN A 36 23.93 -20.39 -14.02
N PHE A 37 23.45 -21.48 -13.41
CA PHE A 37 22.32 -21.46 -12.48
C PHE A 37 22.62 -20.66 -11.20
N ILE A 38 23.82 -20.79 -10.63
CA ILE A 38 24.23 -19.95 -9.49
C ILE A 38 24.27 -18.47 -9.92
N GLY A 39 24.79 -18.20 -11.11
CA GLY A 39 24.79 -16.86 -11.70
C GLY A 39 23.39 -16.26 -11.83
N SER A 40 22.40 -17.05 -12.28
CA SER A 40 21.01 -16.58 -12.40
C SER A 40 20.40 -16.28 -11.03
N ILE A 41 20.62 -17.13 -10.02
CA ILE A 41 20.13 -16.87 -8.64
C ILE A 41 20.70 -15.55 -8.10
N ILE A 42 22.00 -15.30 -8.27
CA ILE A 42 22.64 -14.06 -7.82
C ILE A 42 22.05 -12.86 -8.59
N SER A 43 21.86 -13.01 -9.90
CA SER A 43 21.23 -11.99 -10.73
C SER A 43 19.80 -11.67 -10.25
N ASP A 44 19.00 -12.68 -9.94
CA ASP A 44 17.63 -12.50 -9.46
C ASP A 44 17.57 -11.81 -8.09
N ILE A 45 18.44 -12.22 -7.15
CA ILE A 45 18.56 -11.58 -5.83
C ILE A 45 18.95 -10.10 -5.95
N THR A 46 19.71 -9.73 -6.98
CA THR A 46 20.22 -8.37 -7.16
C THR A 46 19.35 -7.50 -8.08
N ASN A 47 18.51 -8.09 -8.93
CA ASN A 47 17.75 -7.39 -9.97
C ASN A 47 16.83 -6.28 -9.41
N ASN A 48 16.02 -6.61 -8.40
CA ASN A 48 15.06 -5.66 -7.82
C ASN A 48 15.73 -4.49 -7.08
N LYS A 49 16.92 -4.70 -6.49
CA LYS A 49 17.68 -3.60 -5.87
C LYS A 49 18.26 -2.66 -6.95
N LYS A 50 18.75 -3.25 -8.06
CA LYS A 50 19.37 -2.52 -9.15
C LYS A 50 18.39 -1.62 -9.89
N GLN A 51 17.16 -2.10 -10.14
CA GLN A 51 16.15 -1.35 -10.88
C GLN A 51 15.71 -0.08 -10.13
N PHE A 52 15.40 -0.18 -8.84
CA PHE A 52 15.02 0.98 -8.03
C PHE A 52 16.14 2.01 -7.89
N GLN A 53 17.41 1.55 -7.78
CA GLN A 53 18.56 2.46 -7.77
C GLN A 53 18.68 3.24 -9.08
N GLN A 54 18.45 2.58 -10.23
CA GLN A 54 18.46 3.25 -11.54
C GLN A 54 17.33 4.28 -11.67
N GLU A 55 16.13 3.92 -11.23
CA GLU A 55 14.97 4.82 -11.22
C GLU A 55 15.24 6.06 -10.35
N MET A 56 15.77 5.87 -9.14
CA MET A 56 16.13 6.97 -8.24
C MET A 56 17.19 7.90 -8.85
N ILE A 57 18.15 7.37 -9.63
CA ILE A 57 19.13 8.19 -10.36
C ILE A 57 18.43 9.06 -11.41
N ILE A 58 17.48 8.50 -12.17
CA ILE A 58 16.74 9.25 -13.20
C ILE A 58 15.91 10.37 -12.57
N ILE A 59 15.19 10.06 -11.49
CA ILE A 59 14.37 11.04 -10.75
C ILE A 59 15.26 12.15 -10.17
N ASN A 60 16.40 11.80 -9.57
CA ASN A 60 17.33 12.79 -9.04
C ASN A 60 17.84 13.75 -10.12
N LYS A 61 18.23 13.22 -11.28
CA LYS A 61 18.64 14.04 -12.43
C LYS A 61 17.50 14.95 -12.90
N PHE A 62 16.26 14.45 -12.94
CA PHE A 62 15.10 15.26 -13.32
C PHE A 62 14.87 16.42 -12.33
N LEU A 63 14.86 16.13 -11.03
CA LEU A 63 14.65 17.15 -9.98
C LEU A 63 15.78 18.19 -9.95
N GLU A 64 17.02 17.79 -10.26
CA GLU A 64 18.15 18.70 -10.42
C GLU A 64 17.99 19.62 -11.62
N ARG A 65 17.68 19.05 -12.80
CA ARG A 65 17.47 19.84 -14.03
C ARG A 65 16.31 20.84 -13.91
N LYS A 66 15.30 20.52 -13.10
CA LYS A 66 14.15 21.40 -12.83
C LYS A 66 14.38 22.39 -11.69
N GLY A 67 15.55 22.40 -11.06
CA GLY A 67 15.87 23.36 -10.01
C GLY A 67 15.05 23.18 -8.73
N ILE A 68 14.55 21.97 -8.45
CA ILE A 68 13.71 21.71 -7.27
C ILE A 68 14.51 21.93 -5.98
N SER A 69 13.87 22.53 -4.98
CA SER A 69 14.47 22.83 -3.68
C SER A 69 14.96 21.58 -2.95
N ARG A 70 15.96 21.73 -2.08
CA ARG A 70 16.58 20.61 -1.36
C ARG A 70 15.60 19.90 -0.41
N SER A 71 14.70 20.65 0.22
CA SER A 71 13.66 20.12 1.12
C SER A 71 12.67 19.25 0.36
N LEU A 72 12.14 19.73 -0.77
CA LEU A 72 11.17 18.98 -1.56
C LEU A 72 11.81 17.74 -2.23
N LYS A 73 13.07 17.84 -2.67
CA LYS A 73 13.84 16.66 -3.14
C LYS A 73 13.95 15.58 -2.06
N PHE A 74 14.20 15.97 -0.81
CA PHE A 74 14.28 15.05 0.32
C PHE A 74 12.92 14.38 0.57
N GLN A 75 11.83 15.15 0.60
CA GLN A 75 10.47 14.64 0.76
C GLN A 75 10.11 13.64 -0.35
N ILE A 76 10.37 13.98 -1.62
CA ILE A 76 10.10 13.09 -2.76
C ILE A 76 10.89 11.78 -2.65
N ARG A 77 12.19 11.83 -2.32
CA ARG A 77 13.02 10.63 -2.14
C ARG A 77 12.46 9.74 -1.02
N LYS A 78 12.17 10.35 0.14
CA LYS A 78 11.63 9.66 1.30
C LYS A 78 10.29 9.01 0.97
N TYR A 79 9.42 9.69 0.22
CA TYR A 79 8.14 9.16 -0.25
C TYR A 79 8.31 7.98 -1.21
N LEU A 80 9.20 8.07 -2.19
CA LEU A 80 9.44 6.98 -3.15
C LEU A 80 10.12 5.76 -2.51
N GLU A 81 11.07 5.99 -1.60
CA GLU A 81 11.67 4.92 -0.79
C GLU A 81 10.63 4.24 0.10
N PHE A 82 9.75 5.04 0.70
CA PHE A 82 8.63 4.58 1.50
C PHE A 82 7.65 3.75 0.66
N ASN A 83 7.16 4.25 -0.47
CA ASN A 83 6.32 3.49 -1.39
C ASN A 83 6.98 2.16 -1.77
N ARG A 84 8.29 2.12 -1.99
CA ARG A 84 9.01 0.88 -2.29
C ARG A 84 9.11 -0.09 -1.10
N LEU A 85 9.11 0.41 0.15
CA LEU A 85 9.07 -0.43 1.35
C LEU A 85 7.67 -1.01 1.56
N THR A 86 6.63 -0.18 1.40
CA THR A 86 5.22 -0.59 1.42
C THR A 86 4.92 -1.58 0.30
N GLU A 87 5.39 -1.29 -0.91
CA GLU A 87 5.33 -2.21 -2.04
C GLU A 87 6.12 -3.48 -1.77
N LYS A 88 7.18 -3.47 -0.94
CA LYS A 88 7.91 -4.69 -0.58
C LYS A 88 7.16 -5.58 0.40
N GLU A 89 6.48 -4.99 1.36
CA GLU A 89 5.55 -5.71 2.24
C GLU A 89 4.33 -6.23 1.47
N ILE A 90 3.77 -5.42 0.56
CA ILE A 90 2.69 -5.80 -0.35
C ILE A 90 3.16 -6.77 -1.46
N SER A 91 4.42 -6.75 -1.88
CA SER A 91 4.97 -7.64 -2.92
C SER A 91 5.37 -9.03 -2.40
N LYS A 92 5.40 -9.21 -1.08
CA LYS A 92 5.39 -10.56 -0.50
C LYS A 92 4.00 -11.19 -0.61
N ASP A 93 2.95 -10.38 -0.81
CA ASP A 93 1.62 -10.87 -1.14
C ASP A 93 1.45 -11.00 -2.66
N GLU A 94 0.86 -12.12 -3.04
CA GLU A 94 0.38 -12.46 -4.39
C GLU A 94 -0.56 -11.38 -4.98
N SER A 95 -1.04 -10.46 -4.15
CA SER A 95 -1.99 -9.39 -4.43
C SER A 95 -1.52 -8.43 -5.53
N LYS A 96 -0.25 -7.98 -5.58
CA LYS A 96 0.17 -7.01 -6.62
C LYS A 96 0.22 -7.63 -8.02
N ILE A 97 0.70 -8.87 -8.12
CA ILE A 97 0.67 -9.65 -9.38
C ILE A 97 -0.78 -9.98 -9.75
N PHE A 98 -1.60 -10.36 -8.77
CA PHE A 98 -3.02 -10.60 -8.94
C PHE A 98 -3.73 -9.36 -9.51
N PHE A 99 -3.65 -8.21 -8.85
CA PHE A 99 -4.25 -6.97 -9.33
C PHE A 99 -3.70 -6.55 -10.70
N GLN A 100 -2.40 -6.65 -10.98
CA GLN A 100 -1.88 -6.32 -12.32
C GLN A 100 -2.42 -7.23 -13.44
N LYS A 101 -2.77 -8.48 -13.13
CA LYS A 101 -3.41 -9.41 -14.07
C LYS A 101 -4.92 -9.17 -14.23
N LEU A 102 -5.55 -8.46 -13.30
CA LEU A 102 -6.97 -8.11 -13.38
C LEU A 102 -7.20 -6.93 -14.33
N ASN A 103 -8.28 -6.99 -15.10
CA ASN A 103 -8.78 -5.83 -15.83
C ASN A 103 -9.33 -4.77 -14.85
N SER A 104 -9.56 -3.55 -15.33
CA SER A 104 -10.06 -2.44 -14.50
C SER A 104 -11.33 -2.80 -13.72
N HIS A 105 -12.28 -3.43 -14.38
CA HIS A 105 -13.55 -3.84 -13.78
C HIS A 105 -13.38 -4.81 -12.58
N LEU A 106 -12.52 -5.83 -12.70
CA LEU A 106 -12.28 -6.78 -11.61
C LEU A 106 -11.48 -6.13 -10.48
N LYS A 107 -10.56 -5.20 -10.77
CA LYS A 107 -9.86 -4.42 -9.73
C LYS A 107 -10.85 -3.61 -8.90
N GLU A 108 -11.76 -2.90 -9.56
CA GLU A 108 -12.81 -2.12 -8.91
C GLU A 108 -13.68 -3.01 -8.02
N LYS A 109 -14.14 -4.15 -8.54
CA LYS A 109 -14.97 -5.08 -7.75
C LYS A 109 -14.25 -5.63 -6.52
N VAL A 110 -12.97 -6.02 -6.64
CA VAL A 110 -12.20 -6.50 -5.49
C VAL A 110 -11.97 -5.38 -4.48
N GLN A 111 -11.65 -4.16 -4.96
CA GLN A 111 -11.47 -3.00 -4.08
C GLN A 111 -12.76 -2.66 -3.31
N GLN A 112 -13.90 -2.78 -4.00
CA GLN A 112 -15.22 -2.61 -3.40
C GLN A 112 -15.46 -3.65 -2.29
N GLU A 113 -15.21 -4.94 -2.54
CA GLU A 113 -15.38 -6.00 -1.52
C GLU A 113 -14.46 -5.78 -0.29
N ILE A 114 -13.22 -5.31 -0.52
CA ILE A 114 -12.30 -4.94 0.56
C ILE A 114 -12.88 -3.79 1.39
N ASN A 115 -13.34 -2.72 0.73
CA ASN A 115 -13.91 -1.56 1.40
C ASN A 115 -15.20 -1.93 2.17
N GLU A 116 -16.07 -2.77 1.60
CA GLU A 116 -17.27 -3.27 2.29
C GLU A 116 -16.91 -4.08 3.54
N THR A 117 -15.86 -4.91 3.46
CA THR A 117 -15.38 -5.68 4.61
C THR A 117 -14.83 -4.77 5.71
N LEU A 118 -14.12 -3.70 5.33
CA LEU A 118 -13.66 -2.67 6.28
C LEU A 118 -14.82 -1.96 6.95
N ILE A 119 -15.86 -1.58 6.21
CA ILE A 119 -17.08 -0.97 6.77
C ILE A 119 -17.75 -1.90 7.79
N LYS A 120 -17.92 -3.19 7.45
CA LYS A 120 -18.54 -4.19 8.33
C LYS A 120 -17.76 -4.41 9.63
N ASN A 121 -16.44 -4.32 9.55
CA ASN A 121 -15.54 -4.54 10.70
C ASN A 121 -15.21 -3.26 11.47
N SER A 122 -15.54 -2.09 10.93
CA SER A 122 -15.31 -0.81 11.59
C SER A 122 -16.22 -0.61 12.80
N GLU A 123 -15.78 0.21 13.77
CA GLU A 123 -16.66 0.66 14.85
C GLU A 123 -17.94 1.30 14.28
N LYS A 124 -19.06 1.22 15.02
CA LYS A 124 -20.47 1.37 14.59
C LYS A 124 -20.92 2.62 13.78
N ILE A 125 -20.02 3.48 13.29
CA ILE A 125 -20.38 4.70 12.53
C ILE A 125 -21.14 4.42 11.24
N PHE A 126 -20.75 3.39 10.49
CA PHE A 126 -21.38 3.04 9.21
C PHE A 126 -22.38 1.89 9.33
N SER A 127 -22.30 1.08 10.39
CA SER A 127 -23.17 -0.10 10.58
C SER A 127 -24.64 0.24 10.78
N GLN A 128 -24.95 1.50 11.10
CA GLN A 128 -26.32 1.99 11.28
C GLN A 128 -27.08 2.17 9.96
N TYR A 129 -26.38 2.19 8.82
CA TYR A 129 -26.99 2.37 7.51
C TYR A 129 -27.32 1.02 6.84
N PRO A 130 -28.38 0.96 6.01
CA PRO A 130 -28.68 -0.18 5.15
C PRO A 130 -27.49 -0.61 4.28
N SER A 131 -27.50 -1.88 3.85
CA SER A 131 -26.43 -2.45 3.04
C SER A 131 -26.21 -1.72 1.71
N GLU A 132 -27.27 -1.21 1.06
CA GLU A 132 -27.10 -0.46 -0.20
C GLU A 132 -26.32 0.85 0.04
N ILE A 133 -26.61 1.56 1.14
CA ILE A 133 -25.90 2.78 1.51
C ILE A 133 -24.44 2.48 1.88
N GLN A 134 -24.19 1.40 2.63
CA GLN A 134 -22.83 0.97 2.95
C GLN A 134 -22.01 0.66 1.68
N GLN A 135 -22.63 0.04 0.68
CA GLN A 135 -22.02 -0.23 -0.61
C GLN A 135 -21.76 1.05 -1.41
N SER A 136 -22.71 2.00 -1.43
CA SER A 136 -22.49 3.30 -2.06
C SER A 136 -21.33 4.07 -1.41
N ILE A 137 -21.24 4.04 -0.08
CA ILE A 137 -20.13 4.61 0.69
C ILE A 137 -18.81 3.92 0.35
N SER A 138 -18.79 2.58 0.26
CA SER A 138 -17.58 1.81 -0.01
C SER A 138 -16.95 2.18 -1.37
N ASN A 139 -17.78 2.54 -2.34
CA ASN A 139 -17.37 2.98 -3.68
C ASN A 139 -16.76 4.38 -3.72
N LYS A 140 -17.05 5.24 -2.72
CA LYS A 140 -16.56 6.63 -2.70
C LYS A 140 -15.33 6.82 -1.80
N PHE A 141 -14.86 5.78 -1.11
CA PHE A 141 -13.65 5.87 -0.31
C PHE A 141 -12.41 6.17 -1.16
N GLN A 142 -11.56 7.04 -0.63
CA GLN A 142 -10.27 7.40 -1.20
C GLN A 142 -9.15 6.93 -0.28
N ASP A 143 -8.13 6.28 -0.86
CA ASP A 143 -6.96 5.84 -0.12
C ASP A 143 -6.04 7.01 0.21
N GLN A 144 -5.60 7.07 1.47
CA GLN A 144 -4.55 7.97 1.93
C GLN A 144 -3.49 7.22 2.71
N TYR A 145 -2.23 7.60 2.47
CA TYR A 145 -1.06 6.99 3.08
C TYR A 145 -0.27 8.06 3.81
N HIS A 146 0.04 7.80 5.08
CA HIS A 146 0.75 8.73 5.96
C HIS A 146 1.93 8.03 6.61
N GLN A 147 3.07 8.71 6.67
CA GLN A 147 4.25 8.24 7.39
C GLN A 147 4.16 8.54 8.89
N ARG A 148 4.99 7.87 9.68
CA ARG A 148 5.21 8.20 11.08
C ARG A 148 5.48 9.71 11.23
N ASP A 149 4.84 10.30 12.23
CA ASP A 149 4.89 11.70 12.63
C ASP A 149 4.25 12.68 11.62
N GLU A 150 3.66 12.22 10.52
CA GLU A 150 2.89 13.10 9.62
C GLU A 150 1.56 13.49 10.27
N ILE A 151 1.25 14.79 10.22
CA ILE A 151 -0.01 15.37 10.70
C ILE A 151 -1.06 15.26 9.60
N ILE A 152 -2.22 14.71 9.95
CA ILE A 152 -3.36 14.53 9.04
C ILE A 152 -4.20 15.80 8.97
N PHE A 153 -4.44 16.43 10.13
CA PHE A 153 -5.05 17.75 10.27
C PHE A 153 -4.63 18.38 11.60
N GLU A 154 -4.69 19.71 11.67
CA GLU A 154 -4.32 20.48 12.86
C GLU A 154 -5.55 21.01 13.60
N GLU A 155 -5.41 21.19 14.92
CA GLU A 155 -6.38 21.92 15.73
C GLU A 155 -6.63 23.33 15.17
N GLY A 156 -7.89 23.75 15.14
CA GLY A 156 -8.33 25.04 14.60
C GLY A 156 -8.47 25.08 13.08
N GLU A 157 -8.08 24.02 12.37
CA GLU A 157 -8.28 23.91 10.93
C GLU A 157 -9.77 23.90 10.59
N LEU A 158 -10.17 24.75 9.65
CA LEU A 158 -11.53 24.85 9.15
C LEU A 158 -11.59 24.28 7.73
N GLU A 159 -12.21 23.11 7.59
CA GLU A 159 -12.44 22.49 6.28
C GLU A 159 -13.83 22.85 5.76
N THR A 160 -13.91 23.35 4.52
CA THR A 160 -15.20 23.56 3.82
C THR A 160 -15.89 22.25 3.41
N ASN A 161 -15.15 21.14 3.36
CA ASN A 161 -15.68 19.81 3.09
C ASN A 161 -15.04 18.79 4.04
N PRO A 162 -15.51 18.73 5.31
CA PRO A 162 -14.93 17.87 6.32
C PRO A 162 -15.05 16.40 5.93
N SER A 163 -14.06 15.61 6.34
CA SER A 163 -13.99 14.19 5.98
C SER A 163 -13.93 13.28 7.20
N ILE A 164 -14.48 12.07 7.05
CA ILE A 164 -14.30 10.97 7.99
C ILE A 164 -13.16 10.09 7.49
N TYR A 165 -12.35 9.62 8.43
CA TYR A 165 -11.19 8.78 8.17
C TYR A 165 -11.36 7.46 8.92
N LEU A 166 -11.26 6.33 8.21
CA LEU A 166 -11.24 4.99 8.78
C LEU A 166 -9.83 4.40 8.69
N ILE A 167 -9.33 3.80 9.77
CA ILE A 167 -7.98 3.26 9.85
C ILE A 167 -7.96 1.82 9.33
N GLU A 168 -7.37 1.60 8.15
CA GLU A 168 -7.20 0.27 7.55
C GLU A 168 -5.96 -0.46 8.07
N GLN A 169 -4.87 0.29 8.28
CA GLN A 169 -3.60 -0.20 8.81
C GLN A 169 -2.91 0.93 9.60
N GLY A 170 -2.19 0.57 10.66
CA GLY A 170 -1.43 1.52 11.49
C GLY A 170 -2.24 2.09 12.65
N SER A 171 -1.77 3.23 13.17
CA SER A 171 -2.36 3.91 14.33
C SER A 171 -2.22 5.44 14.23
N ILE A 172 -3.21 6.14 14.80
CA ILE A 172 -3.33 7.60 14.82
C ILE A 172 -3.40 8.08 16.27
N GLN A 173 -2.73 9.17 16.57
CA GLN A 173 -2.82 9.88 17.84
C GLN A 173 -3.58 11.19 17.67
N ILE A 174 -4.60 11.40 18.51
CA ILE A 174 -5.34 12.65 18.62
C ILE A 174 -4.80 13.43 19.81
N PHE A 175 -4.40 14.68 19.61
CA PHE A 175 -3.78 15.51 20.65
C PHE A 175 -4.11 16.99 20.45
N TYR A 176 -3.89 17.81 21.48
CA TYR A 176 -3.91 19.27 21.37
C TYR A 176 -2.64 19.85 21.99
N GLU A 177 -2.30 21.08 21.62
CA GLU A 177 -1.12 21.76 22.16
C GLU A 177 -1.49 22.64 23.36
N SER A 178 -0.95 22.34 24.54
CA SER A 178 -1.18 23.19 25.72
C SER A 178 -0.15 24.32 25.79
N LEU A 179 -0.63 25.56 25.90
CA LEU A 179 0.21 26.76 26.06
C LEU A 179 0.60 27.06 27.52
N LYS A 180 0.18 26.25 28.49
CA LYS A 180 0.51 26.49 29.92
C LYS A 180 1.93 26.05 30.26
N GLY A 181 2.91 26.90 29.96
CA GLY A 181 4.26 26.91 30.55
C GLY A 181 5.38 26.30 29.68
N LYS A 182 5.13 25.16 29.02
CA LYS A 182 5.96 24.58 27.95
C LYS A 182 5.00 24.02 26.89
N GLN A 183 5.32 24.15 25.60
CA GLN A 183 4.59 23.45 24.54
C GLN A 183 4.69 21.94 24.79
N THR A 184 3.69 21.41 25.48
CA THR A 184 3.55 19.97 25.74
C THR A 184 2.30 19.50 25.03
N GLN A 185 2.47 18.54 24.12
CA GLN A 185 1.37 17.86 23.47
C GLN A 185 0.62 17.03 24.51
N VAL A 186 -0.69 17.27 24.63
CA VAL A 186 -1.57 16.49 25.49
C VAL A 186 -2.31 15.50 24.62
N ILE A 187 -1.98 14.21 24.79
CA ILE A 187 -2.60 13.11 24.04
C ILE A 187 -4.01 12.88 24.58
N LEU A 188 -5.01 12.99 23.71
CA LEU A 188 -6.41 12.72 24.04
C LEU A 188 -6.75 11.24 23.86
N LYS A 189 -6.37 10.66 22.72
CA LYS A 189 -6.66 9.26 22.39
C LYS A 189 -5.66 8.74 21.35
N THR A 190 -5.37 7.45 21.40
CA THR A 190 -4.71 6.71 20.32
C THR A 190 -5.72 5.76 19.70
N LEU A 191 -5.85 5.81 18.38
CA LEU A 191 -6.76 5.04 17.56
C LEU A 191 -5.99 4.02 16.73
N ASN A 192 -6.53 2.82 16.58
CA ASN A 192 -5.91 1.70 15.90
C ASN A 192 -6.76 1.23 14.71
N LYS A 193 -6.27 0.23 13.99
CA LYS A 193 -6.98 -0.44 12.89
C LYS A 193 -8.45 -0.75 13.26
N GLY A 194 -9.37 -0.32 12.38
CA GLY A 194 -10.82 -0.49 12.53
C GLY A 194 -11.53 0.68 13.24
N GLU A 195 -10.79 1.55 13.94
CA GLU A 195 -11.33 2.79 14.49
C GLU A 195 -11.37 3.91 13.43
N TYR A 196 -12.15 4.95 13.72
CA TYR A 196 -12.34 6.10 12.83
C TYR A 196 -12.19 7.43 13.58
N PHE A 197 -11.98 8.51 12.83
CA PHE A 197 -11.88 9.88 13.36
C PHE A 197 -12.34 10.95 12.35
N GLY A 198 -12.45 12.20 12.81
CA GLY A 198 -12.92 13.35 12.01
C GLY A 198 -14.45 13.51 11.95
N GLN A 199 -15.19 12.69 12.69
CA GLN A 199 -16.65 12.70 12.71
C GLN A 199 -17.25 13.94 13.38
N LEU A 200 -16.56 14.56 14.33
CA LEU A 200 -17.12 15.69 15.08
C LEU A 200 -17.33 16.90 14.16
N GLU A 201 -16.33 17.25 13.36
CA GLU A 201 -16.42 18.39 12.44
C GLU A 201 -17.33 18.07 11.25
N PHE A 202 -17.39 16.79 10.86
CA PHE A 202 -18.33 16.30 9.86
C PHE A 202 -19.78 16.64 10.21
N TYR A 203 -20.19 16.44 11.47
CA TYR A 203 -21.55 16.72 11.94
C TYR A 203 -21.77 18.17 12.39
N THR A 204 -20.77 18.82 12.99
CA THR A 204 -20.93 20.13 13.64
C THR A 204 -20.54 21.32 12.77
N GLU A 205 -19.80 21.09 11.67
CA GLU A 205 -19.23 22.15 10.81
C GLU A 205 -18.38 23.17 11.58
N GLN A 206 -17.84 22.77 12.73
CA GLN A 206 -16.92 23.56 13.54
C GLN A 206 -15.47 23.27 13.17
N PRO A 207 -14.51 24.16 13.53
CA PRO A 207 -13.08 23.88 13.39
C PRO A 207 -12.67 22.61 14.15
N LYS A 208 -11.58 21.98 13.69
CA LYS A 208 -10.96 20.84 14.36
C LYS A 208 -10.65 21.18 15.82
N ILE A 209 -11.15 20.38 16.76
CA ILE A 209 -10.94 20.62 18.21
C ILE A 209 -9.63 20.02 18.74
N ALA A 210 -8.93 19.25 17.90
CA ALA A 210 -7.67 18.59 18.19
C ALA A 210 -6.95 18.30 16.87
N SER A 211 -5.64 18.06 16.95
CA SER A 211 -4.80 17.59 15.85
C SER A 211 -4.80 16.07 15.78
N ALA A 212 -4.56 15.53 14.57
CA ALA A 212 -4.38 14.10 14.34
C ALA A 212 -3.02 13.82 13.69
N GLN A 213 -2.25 12.87 14.23
CA GLN A 213 -0.92 12.50 13.72
C GLN A 213 -0.76 10.99 13.62
N ALA A 214 -0.05 10.51 12.60
CA ALA A 214 0.25 9.10 12.44
C ALA A 214 1.40 8.66 13.36
N CYS A 215 1.18 7.61 14.16
CA CYS A 215 2.20 7.07 15.07
C CYS A 215 3.23 6.18 14.34
N GLU A 216 2.84 5.67 13.18
CA GLU A 216 3.59 4.75 12.34
C GLU A 216 3.15 4.90 10.88
N PHE A 217 3.54 3.97 10.00
CA PHE A 217 2.93 3.96 8.68
C PHE A 217 1.43 3.63 8.82
N THR A 218 0.59 4.54 8.32
CA THR A 218 -0.85 4.43 8.43
C THR A 218 -1.51 4.55 7.06
N GLN A 219 -2.41 3.60 6.78
CA GLN A 219 -3.31 3.61 5.62
C GLN A 219 -4.73 3.95 6.09
N LEU A 220 -5.31 4.97 5.47
CA LEU A 220 -6.63 5.49 5.79
C LEU A 220 -7.57 5.39 4.59
N LYS A 221 -8.83 5.09 4.86
CA LYS A 221 -9.94 5.30 3.93
C LYS A 221 -10.62 6.61 4.27
N LYS A 222 -10.53 7.60 3.37
CA LYS A 222 -11.12 8.93 3.52
C LYS A 222 -12.44 9.01 2.74
N ILE A 223 -13.49 9.54 3.36
CA ILE A 223 -14.71 9.94 2.66
C ILE A 223 -15.08 11.36 3.04
N SER A 224 -15.34 12.20 2.03
CA SER A 224 -15.76 13.59 2.25
C SER A 224 -17.25 13.68 2.59
N LYS A 225 -17.65 14.75 3.28
CA LYS A 225 -19.08 15.01 3.58
C LYS A 225 -19.94 15.04 2.34
N GLN A 226 -19.47 15.69 1.28
CA GLN A 226 -20.19 15.71 0.01
C GLN A 226 -20.36 14.31 -0.58
N ASP A 227 -19.31 13.50 -0.61
CA ASP A 227 -19.37 12.15 -1.17
C ASP A 227 -20.24 11.22 -0.33
N PHE A 228 -20.18 11.36 1.00
CA PHE A 228 -21.05 10.62 1.91
C PHE A 228 -22.52 10.97 1.72
N LEU A 229 -22.87 12.26 1.64
CA LEU A 229 -24.24 12.70 1.40
C LEU A 229 -24.74 12.26 0.02
N ASN A 230 -23.88 12.36 -1.01
CA ASN A 230 -24.21 11.87 -2.35
C ASN A 230 -24.48 10.36 -2.33
N SER A 231 -23.73 9.58 -1.54
CA SER A 231 -23.94 8.13 -1.40
C SER A 231 -25.32 7.79 -0.83
N ILE A 232 -25.83 8.62 0.10
CA ILE A 232 -27.19 8.48 0.66
C ILE A 232 -28.25 8.89 -0.37
N LEU A 233 -28.05 10.01 -1.07
CA LEU A 233 -28.99 10.48 -2.09
C LEU A 233 -29.09 9.56 -3.30
N GLU A 234 -27.98 8.93 -3.70
CA GLU A 234 -27.93 7.96 -4.79
C GLU A 234 -28.72 6.69 -4.44
N SER A 235 -28.62 6.20 -3.19
CA SER A 235 -29.41 5.03 -2.76
C SER A 235 -30.91 5.30 -2.69
N GLU A 236 -31.32 6.50 -2.23
CA GLU A 236 -32.75 6.88 -2.18
C GLU A 236 -33.37 7.00 -3.57
N LYS A 237 -32.61 7.52 -4.55
CA LYS A 237 -33.06 7.58 -5.96
C LYS A 237 -33.14 6.20 -6.60
N GLY A 238 -32.28 5.26 -6.20
CA GLY A 238 -32.35 3.85 -6.60
C GLY A 238 -33.67 3.20 -6.20
N GLU A 239 -34.09 3.37 -4.94
CA GLU A 239 -35.37 2.84 -4.44
C GLU A 239 -36.59 3.45 -5.15
N ILE A 240 -36.55 4.75 -5.49
CA ILE A 240 -37.64 5.41 -6.22
C ILE A 240 -37.75 4.87 -7.65
N ASN A 241 -36.62 4.67 -8.33
CA ASN A 241 -36.61 4.13 -9.69
C ASN A 241 -37.03 2.65 -9.75
N GLU A 242 -36.66 1.83 -8.77
CA GLU A 242 -37.16 0.45 -8.68
C GLU A 242 -38.68 0.43 -8.46
N LYS A 243 -39.22 1.27 -7.56
CA LYS A 243 -40.68 1.37 -7.34
C LYS A 243 -41.46 1.85 -8.56
N ILE A 244 -40.86 2.67 -9.42
CA ILE A 244 -41.50 3.14 -10.66
C ILE A 244 -41.42 2.07 -11.77
N THR A 245 -40.39 1.22 -11.78
CA THR A 245 -40.19 0.20 -12.82
C THR A 245 -41.04 -1.07 -12.59
N PHE A 246 -41.45 -1.36 -11.35
CA PHE A 246 -42.29 -2.52 -11.00
C PHE A 246 -43.81 -2.25 -10.95
N SER A 247 -44.31 -1.18 -11.58
CA SER A 247 -45.76 -1.00 -11.81
C SER A 247 -46.17 -1.14 -13.29
N PRO A 248 -46.05 -2.32 -13.92
CA PRO A 248 -46.82 -2.61 -15.12
C PRO A 248 -48.24 -3.05 -14.71
N LEU A 249 -49.21 -2.19 -15.04
CA LEU A 249 -50.56 -2.49 -15.54
C LEU A 249 -51.38 -3.58 -14.82
N LYS A 250 -52.44 -3.12 -14.15
CA LYS A 250 -53.69 -3.90 -13.96
C LYS A 250 -54.28 -4.33 -15.30
#